data_AF-A0A6M2E1I5-F1
#
_entry.id   AF-A0A6M2E1I5-F1
#
_cell.length_a   1.000
_cell.length_b   1.000
_cell.length_c   1.000
_cell.angle_alpha   90.00
_cell.angle_beta   90.00
_cell.angle_gamma   90.00
#
_symmetry.space_group_name_H-M   'P 1'
#
loop_
_entity.id
_entity.type
_entity.pdbx_description
1 polymer ?
#
loop_
_entity_poly.entity_id
_entity_poly.type
_entity_poly.pdbx_seq_one_letter_code
_entity_poly.pdbx_strand_id
1 'polypeptide(L)'
;MEPADLKWFLDLLVTWAGLQLIPVPGRGYRLCLTLLDRQQPHRCCSLLLGLDSEGNYEASECEPVLDSLDRLLAELRQTRNLGRFVKLLRQEFKGLLLAGST
;
A
#
# COMPACT_ATOMS: atom_id res chain seq x y z
N MET A 1 -19.36 -18.65 -4.90
CA MET A 1 -18.87 -19.35 -3.71
C MET A 1 -17.37 -19.46 -3.87
N GLU A 2 -16.61 -18.50 -3.31
CA GLU A 2 -15.15 -18.61 -3.30
C GLU A 2 -14.78 -19.79 -2.38
N PRO A 3 -13.83 -20.65 -2.78
CA PRO A 3 -13.39 -21.74 -1.91
C PRO A 3 -12.81 -21.12 -0.64
N ALA A 4 -13.32 -21.53 0.52
CA ALA A 4 -12.89 -21.02 1.83
C ALA A 4 -11.36 -21.09 2.01
N ASP A 5 -10.72 -22.07 1.36
CA ASP A 5 -9.27 -22.27 1.33
C ASP A 5 -8.51 -21.11 0.67
N LEU A 6 -9.05 -20.49 -0.38
CA LEU A 6 -8.38 -19.39 -1.07
C LEU A 6 -8.37 -18.12 -0.23
N LYS A 7 -9.50 -17.81 0.42
CA LYS A 7 -9.61 -16.63 1.28
C LYS A 7 -8.64 -16.73 2.46
N TRP A 8 -8.60 -17.88 3.13
CA TRP A 8 -7.68 -18.12 4.23
C TRP A 8 -6.22 -17.99 3.78
N PHE A 9 -5.87 -18.58 2.63
CA PHE A 9 -4.51 -18.50 2.09
C PHE A 9 -4.08 -17.06 1.78
N LEU A 10 -4.98 -16.27 1.18
CA LEU A 10 -4.74 -14.85 0.90
C LEU A 10 -4.61 -14.04 2.19
N ASP A 11 -5.47 -14.28 3.18
CA ASP A 11 -5.40 -13.61 4.49
C ASP A 11 -4.05 -13.90 5.18
N LEU A 12 -3.54 -15.14 5.09
CA LEU A 12 -2.23 -15.52 5.61
C LEU A 12 -1.09 -14.80 4.87
N LEU A 13 -1.09 -14.80 3.54
CA LEU A 13 -0.07 -14.14 2.73
C LEU A 13 -0.05 -12.63 2.98
N VAL A 14 -1.21 -11.99 3.08
CA VAL A 14 -1.36 -10.57 3.37
C VAL A 14 -0.82 -10.23 4.76
N THR A 15 -1.09 -11.09 5.75
CA THR A 15 -0.54 -10.98 7.11
C THR A 15 0.99 -11.10 7.11
N TRP A 16 1.55 -12.11 6.43
CA TRP A 16 3.00 -12.32 6.35
C TRP A 16 3.72 -11.24 5.55
N ALA A 17 3.05 -10.68 4.54
CA ALA A 17 3.57 -9.54 3.81
C ALA A 17 3.55 -8.26 4.66
N GLY A 18 2.81 -8.21 5.78
CA GLY A 18 2.58 -6.97 6.52
C GLY A 18 1.86 -5.95 5.65
N LEU A 19 0.81 -6.38 4.96
CA LEU A 19 -0.09 -5.52 4.19
C LEU A 19 -1.49 -5.69 4.79
N GLN A 20 -2.26 -4.60 4.87
CA GLN A 20 -3.68 -4.66 5.16
C GLN A 20 -4.40 -3.78 4.14
N LEU A 21 -5.50 -4.29 3.58
CA LEU A 21 -6.37 -3.56 2.67
C LEU A 21 -7.69 -3.27 3.39
N ILE A 22 -7.89 -2.01 3.74
CA ILE A 22 -9.08 -1.56 4.48
C ILE A 22 -9.99 -0.84 3.49
N PRO A 23 -11.18 -1.38 3.16
CA PRO A 23 -12.10 -0.70 2.27
C PRO A 23 -12.60 0.60 2.92
N VAL A 24 -12.60 1.68 2.14
CA VAL A 24 -13.14 2.99 2.52
C VAL A 24 -14.33 3.27 1.58
N PRO A 25 -15.59 3.16 2.08
CA PRO A 25 -16.78 3.27 1.26
C PRO A 25 -16.80 4.53 0.40
N GLY A 26 -17.01 4.37 -0.91
CA GLY A 26 -17.07 5.46 -1.87
C GLY A 26 -15.73 6.13 -2.21
N ARG A 27 -14.61 5.68 -1.63
CA ARG A 27 -13.28 6.30 -1.83
C ARG A 27 -12.21 5.34 -2.34
N GLY A 28 -12.30 4.05 -2.02
CA GLY A 28 -11.35 3.03 -2.47
C GLY A 28 -10.84 2.17 -1.32
N TYR A 29 -9.53 1.91 -1.30
CA TYR A 29 -8.87 1.09 -0.29
C TYR A 29 -7.73 1.83 0.38
N ARG A 30 -7.69 1.82 1.70
CA ARG A 30 -6.51 2.20 2.45
C ARG A 30 -5.56 1.01 2.51
N LEU A 31 -4.38 1.19 1.92
CA LEU A 31 -3.26 0.26 2.04
C LEU A 31 -2.52 0.63 3.32
N CYS A 32 -2.39 -0.31 4.26
CA CYS A 32 -1.56 -0.16 5.44
C CYS A 32 -0.40 -1.16 5.37
N LEU A 33 0.82 -0.66 5.29
CA LEU A 33 2.05 -1.43 5.20
C LEU A 33 2.73 -1.42 6.58
N THR A 34 2.92 -2.61 7.14
CA THR A 34 3.63 -2.87 8.40
C THR A 34 4.88 -3.72 8.13
N LEU A 35 5.61 -4.08 9.18
CA LEU A 35 6.86 -4.83 9.12
C LEU A 35 7.95 -4.11 8.29
N LEU A 36 7.91 -2.78 8.30
CA LEU A 36 8.85 -1.92 7.57
C LEU A 36 10.07 -1.54 8.41
N ASP A 37 9.86 -1.40 9.72
CA ASP A 37 10.88 -1.10 10.73
C ASP A 37 10.94 -2.27 11.74
N ARG A 38 12.15 -2.73 12.04
CA ARG A 38 12.38 -3.81 13.01
C ARG A 38 12.14 -3.35 14.45
N GLN A 39 12.34 -2.07 14.75
CA GLN A 39 12.11 -1.52 16.09
C GLN A 39 10.62 -1.31 16.36
N GLN A 40 9.87 -0.91 15.33
CA GLN A 40 8.43 -0.70 15.39
C GLN A 40 7.70 -1.53 14.31
N PRO A 41 7.67 -2.88 14.42
CA PRO A 41 7.13 -3.75 13.38
C PRO A 41 5.63 -3.55 13.11
N HIS A 42 4.89 -3.03 14.09
CA HIS A 42 3.46 -2.73 13.96
C HIS A 42 3.17 -1.32 13.45
N ARG A 43 4.20 -0.47 13.25
CA ARG A 43 4.00 0.87 12.69
C ARG A 43 3.42 0.75 11.29
N CYS A 44 2.27 1.38 11.09
CA CYS A 44 1.60 1.43 9.81
C CYS A 44 2.09 2.64 9.01
N CYS A 45 2.58 2.40 7.80
CA CYS A 45 2.67 3.41 6.75
C CYS A 45 1.50 3.20 5.80
N SER A 46 0.71 4.24 5.53
CA SER A 46 -0.55 4.10 4.81
C SER A 46 -0.72 5.06 3.64
N LEU A 47 -1.61 4.66 2.73
CA LEU A 47 -2.03 5.43 1.58
C LEU A 47 -3.47 5.05 1.24
N LEU A 48 -4.33 6.02 0.97
CA LEU A 48 -5.64 5.76 0.39
C LEU A 48 -5.52 5.74 -1.13
N LEU A 49 -5.76 4.59 -1.75
CA LEU A 49 -5.78 4.39 -3.18
C LEU A 49 -7.23 4.27 -3.68
N GLY A 50 -7.60 5.13 -4.62
CA GLY A 50 -8.93 5.20 -5.22
C GLY A 50 -8.87 5.22 -6.74
N LEU A 51 -10.02 5.50 -7.35
CA LEU A 51 -10.15 5.80 -8.77
C LEU A 51 -10.83 7.16 -8.92
N ASP A 52 -10.33 7.99 -9.82
CA ASP A 52 -10.95 9.26 -10.18
C ASP A 52 -12.19 9.07 -11.07
N SER A 53 -12.82 10.17 -11.47
CA SER A 53 -14.01 10.15 -12.35
C SER A 53 -13.76 9.56 -13.73
N GLU A 54 -12.51 9.50 -14.18
CA GLU A 54 -12.09 8.92 -15.46
C GLU A 54 -11.70 7.44 -15.32
N GLY A 55 -11.72 6.90 -14.09
CA GLY A 55 -11.33 5.54 -13.79
C GLY A 55 -9.81 5.35 -13.70
N ASN A 56 -9.03 6.42 -13.55
CA ASN A 56 -7.60 6.34 -13.30
C ASN A 56 -7.30 6.25 -11.81
N TYR A 57 -6.22 5.55 -11.45
CA TYR A 57 -5.79 5.47 -10.06
C TYR A 57 -5.47 6.86 -9.49
N GLU A 58 -5.98 7.16 -8.31
CA GLU A 58 -5.62 8.34 -7.53
C GLU A 58 -5.20 7.93 -6.13
N ALA A 59 -4.37 8.76 -5.49
CA ALA A 59 -3.89 8.47 -4.16
C ALA A 59 -3.96 9.71 -3.27
N SER A 60 -4.30 9.50 -2.00
CA SER A 60 -4.49 10.55 -1.00
C SER A 60 -4.15 10.02 0.39
N GLU A 61 -4.11 10.89 1.40
CA GLU A 61 -3.88 10.49 2.81
C GLU A 61 -2.64 9.59 2.98
N CYS A 62 -1.53 9.99 2.36
CA CYS A 62 -0.26 9.27 2.44
C CYS A 62 0.48 9.62 3.74
N GLU A 63 0.67 8.63 4.61
CA GLU A 63 1.30 8.81 5.90
C GLU A 63 2.36 7.73 6.15
N PRO A 64 3.65 8.07 6.33
CA PRO A 64 4.24 9.40 6.17
C PRO A 64 4.17 9.90 4.71
N VAL A 65 4.31 11.21 4.50
CA VAL A 65 4.32 11.78 3.15
C VAL A 65 5.51 11.23 2.37
N LEU A 66 5.28 10.86 1.11
CA LEU A 66 6.30 10.39 0.19
C LEU A 66 6.46 11.38 -0.97
N ASP A 67 7.65 11.95 -1.12
CA ASP A 67 7.99 12.83 -2.26
C ASP A 67 7.90 12.10 -3.60
N SER A 68 8.06 10.78 -3.59
CA SER A 68 8.02 9.90 -4.77
C SER A 68 6.61 9.44 -5.15
N LEU A 69 5.57 9.81 -4.38
CA LEU A 69 4.22 9.28 -4.58
C LEU A 69 3.66 9.55 -5.97
N ASP A 70 3.81 10.77 -6.49
CA ASP A 70 3.29 11.15 -7.81
C ASP A 70 3.92 10.31 -8.92
N ARG A 71 5.22 10.03 -8.81
CA ARG A 71 5.94 9.17 -9.75
C ARG A 71 5.44 7.74 -9.69
N LEU A 72 5.26 7.18 -8.49
CA LEU A 72 4.72 5.83 -8.31
C LEU A 72 3.30 5.71 -8.87
N LEU A 73 2.47 6.73 -8.66
CA LEU A 73 1.11 6.77 -9.16
C LEU A 73 1.06 6.89 -10.68
N ALA A 74 1.94 7.68 -11.29
CA ALA A 74 2.09 7.75 -12.74
C ALA A 74 2.48 6.39 -13.34
N GLU A 75 3.42 5.67 -12.73
CA GLU A 75 3.79 4.31 -13.15
C GLU A 75 2.62 3.33 -12.99
N LEU A 76 1.85 3.44 -11.90
CA LEU A 76 0.66 2.61 -11.69
C LEU A 76 -0.41 2.89 -12.75
N ARG A 77 -0.67 4.16 -13.09
CA ARG A 77 -1.63 4.54 -14.14
C ARG A 77 -1.24 3.95 -15.50
N GLN A 78 0.06 3.97 -15.83
CA GLN A 78 0.57 3.46 -17.10
C GLN A 78 0.56 1.92 -17.18
N THR A 79 1.05 1.26 -16.13
CA THR A 79 1.27 -0.20 -16.15
C THR A 79 0.07 -1.01 -15.65
N ARG A 80 -0.82 -0.37 -14.88
CA ARG A 80 -1.91 -0.99 -14.11
C ARG A 80 -1.44 -2.15 -13.21
N ASN A 81 -0.16 -2.15 -12.84
CA ASN A 81 0.46 -3.23 -12.08
C ASN A 81 0.48 -2.90 -10.58
N LEU A 82 -0.61 -3.25 -9.89
CA LEU A 82 -0.75 -3.04 -8.44
C LEU A 82 0.33 -3.76 -7.62
N GLY A 83 0.70 -4.99 -7.99
CA GLY A 83 1.72 -5.74 -7.26
C GLY A 83 3.08 -5.05 -7.28
N ARG A 84 3.48 -4.50 -8.44
CA ARG A 84 4.69 -3.70 -8.60
C ARG A 84 4.59 -2.39 -7.83
N PHE A 85 3.46 -1.70 -7.91
CA PHE A 85 3.21 -0.48 -7.15
C PHE A 85 3.39 -0.69 -5.64
N VAL A 86 2.75 -1.72 -5.07
CA VAL A 86 2.87 -2.04 -3.63
C VAL A 86 4.31 -2.37 -3.25
N LYS A 87 5.06 -3.07 -4.11
CA LYS A 87 6.47 -3.37 -3.89
C LYS A 87 7.33 -2.09 -3.85
N LEU A 88 7.14 -1.18 -4.80
CA LEU A 88 7.89 0.09 -4.85
C LEU A 88 7.50 1.00 -3.68
N LEU A 89 6.20 1.13 -3.40
CA LEU A 89 5.69 1.89 -2.25
C LEU A 89 6.30 1.41 -0.92
N ARG A 90 6.40 0.09 -0.74
CA ARG A 90 7.09 -0.51 0.41
C ARG A 90 8.57 -0.13 0.50
N GLN A 91 9.27 -0.06 -0.63
CA GLN A 91 10.69 0.34 -0.66
C GLN A 91 10.86 1.81 -0.25
N GLU A 92 10.01 2.69 -0.76
CA GLU A 92 10.04 4.12 -0.44
C GLU A 92 9.76 4.37 1.05
N PHE A 93 8.70 3.78 1.61
CA PHE A 93 8.43 3.91 3.05
C PHE A 93 9.57 3.37 3.90
N LYS A 94 10.14 2.21 3.54
CA LYS A 94 11.27 1.65 4.28
C LYS A 94 12.50 2.56 4.22
N GLY A 95 12.78 3.15 3.06
CA GLY A 95 13.85 4.13 2.89
C GLY A 95 13.66 5.36 3.78
N LEU A 96 12.44 5.89 3.83
CA LEU A 96 12.09 7.04 4.66
C LEU A 96 12.26 6.75 6.16
N LEU A 97 11.79 5.59 6.63
CA LEU A 97 11.94 5.20 8.04
C LEU A 97 13.40 5.03 8.47
N LEU A 98 14.25 4.50 7.57
CA LEU A 98 15.69 4.37 7.83
C LEU A 98 16.40 5.72 7.85
N ALA A 99 16.02 6.65 6.97
CA ALA A 99 16.63 7.99 6.92
C ALA A 99 16.28 8.86 8.14
N GLY A 100 15.06 8.72 8.68
CA GLY A 100 14.62 9.46 9.88
C GLY A 100 15.08 8.88 11.22
N SER A 101 15.91 7.83 11.22
CA SER A 101 16.43 7.16 12.43
C SER A 101 17.90 7.52 12.75
N THR A 102 18.41 8.61 12.16
CA THR A 102 19.76 9.16 12.37
C THR A 102 19.68 10.49 13.08
#